data_AF-A0A2D8ERC0-F1
#
_entry.id   AF-A0A2D8ERC0-F1
#
_cell.length_a   1.000
_cell.length_b   1.000
_cell.length_c   1.000
_cell.angle_alpha   90.00
_cell.angle_beta   90.00
_cell.angle_gamma   90.00
#
_symmetry.space_group_name_H-M   'P 1'
#
loop_
_entity.id
_entity.type
_entity.pdbx_description
1 polymer ?
#
loop_
_entity_poly.entity_id
_entity_poly.type
_entity_poly.pdbx_seq_one_letter_code
_entity_poly.pdbx_strand_id
1 'polypeptide(L)'
;MSDTATPRSAVALESLLNQRDRFAKLGEKDFAAATMLLAKKLMISAGQTTDDMKHLRETVGADLFETTLKSLTAHQARQLARRMDRSVPDLEVSTAGAACAWIRGLMNGTNPPPTEPAKAAEDTSADDTPPAPKNAYFGRKAFRTGG
;
A
#
# COMPACT_ATOMS: atom_id res chain seq x y z
N MET A 1 7.16 29.14 39.52
CA MET A 1 7.49 28.61 38.18
C MET A 1 6.65 27.37 38.00
N SER A 2 5.51 27.49 37.33
CA SER A 2 4.55 26.38 37.21
C SER A 2 4.98 25.49 36.06
N ASP A 3 5.58 24.36 36.41
CA ASP A 3 5.89 23.27 35.51
C ASP A 3 4.55 22.67 35.02
N THR A 4 4.03 23.23 33.94
CA THR A 4 2.77 22.75 33.36
C THR A 4 3.14 21.53 32.53
N ALA A 5 3.08 20.36 33.14
CA ALA A 5 3.36 19.10 32.46
C ALA A 5 2.53 19.02 31.18
N THR A 6 3.20 18.99 30.02
CA THR A 6 2.56 18.86 28.72
C THR A 6 1.66 17.61 28.75
N PRO A 7 0.35 17.75 28.48
CA PRO A 7 -0.55 16.60 28.48
C PRO A 7 -0.07 15.58 27.44
N ARG A 8 -0.17 14.29 27.75
CA ARG A 8 0.09 13.22 26.78
C ARG A 8 -0.78 13.46 25.55
N SER A 9 -0.22 13.31 24.35
CA SER A 9 -0.89 13.67 23.09
C SER A 9 -2.26 13.01 22.90
N ALA A 10 -2.43 11.78 23.36
CA ALA A 10 -3.73 11.09 23.35
C ALA A 10 -4.78 11.80 24.23
N VAL A 11 -4.39 12.20 25.44
CA VAL A 11 -5.27 12.94 26.38
C VAL A 11 -5.61 14.32 25.83
N ALA A 12 -4.67 14.97 25.14
CA ALA A 12 -4.92 16.24 24.48
C ALA A 12 -5.95 16.11 23.34
N LEU A 13 -5.84 15.07 22.50
CA LEU A 13 -6.80 14.82 21.43
C LEU A 13 -8.21 14.51 21.99
N GLU A 14 -8.29 13.65 23.01
CA GLU A 14 -9.55 13.35 23.70
C GLU A 14 -10.19 14.61 24.30
N SER A 15 -9.39 15.47 24.92
CA SER A 15 -9.87 16.74 25.48
C SER A 15 -10.43 17.69 24.41
N LEU A 16 -9.81 17.73 23.22
CA LEU A 16 -10.33 18.52 22.10
C LEU A 16 -11.68 18.01 21.62
N LEU A 17 -11.84 16.68 21.51
CA LEU A 17 -13.10 16.06 21.10
C LEU A 17 -14.22 16.28 22.13
N ASN A 18 -13.89 16.23 23.43
CA ASN A 18 -14.83 16.51 24.52
C ASN A 18 -15.26 17.99 24.58
N GLN A 19 -14.55 18.89 23.90
CA GLN A 19 -14.85 20.32 23.85
C GLN A 19 -15.47 20.75 22.52
N ARG A 20 -16.05 19.83 21.73
CA ARG A 20 -16.59 20.14 20.39
C ARG A 20 -17.51 21.37 20.37
N ASP A 21 -18.33 21.56 21.40
CA ASP A 21 -19.32 22.64 21.46
C ASP A 21 -18.65 24.02 21.63
N ARG A 22 -17.44 24.06 22.21
CA ARG A 22 -16.62 25.28 22.28
C ARG A 22 -16.01 25.66 20.94
N PHE A 23 -15.84 24.67 20.05
CA PHE A 23 -15.31 24.84 18.70
C PHE A 23 -16.40 24.66 17.64
N ALA A 24 -17.60 25.16 17.90
CA ALA A 24 -18.78 25.04 17.02
C ALA A 24 -18.62 25.65 15.61
N LYS A 25 -17.48 26.30 15.32
CA LYS A 25 -17.12 26.76 13.97
C LYS A 25 -16.65 25.61 13.06
N LEU A 26 -16.25 24.47 13.62
CA LEU A 26 -15.86 23.29 12.85
C LEU A 26 -17.12 22.63 12.29
N GLY A 27 -17.15 22.46 10.97
CA GLY A 27 -18.22 21.74 10.30
C GLY A 27 -17.90 20.26 10.17
N GLU A 28 -18.90 19.48 9.72
CA GLU A 28 -18.75 18.04 9.48
C GLU A 28 -17.57 17.72 8.54
N LYS A 29 -17.29 18.58 7.56
CA LYS A 29 -16.14 18.40 6.66
C LYS A 29 -14.80 18.41 7.40
N ASP A 30 -14.67 19.23 8.44
CA ASP A 30 -13.43 19.42 9.17
C ASP A 30 -13.20 18.22 10.10
N PHE A 31 -14.27 17.71 10.71
CA PHE A 31 -14.25 16.43 11.42
C PHE A 31 -13.92 15.25 10.49
N ALA A 32 -14.54 15.19 9.31
CA ALA A 32 -14.23 14.17 8.31
C ALA A 32 -12.75 14.22 7.89
N ALA A 33 -12.19 15.42 7.66
CA ALA A 33 -10.78 15.59 7.35
C ALA A 33 -9.86 15.11 8.49
N ALA A 34 -10.19 15.45 9.74
CA ALA A 34 -9.44 14.98 10.91
C ALA A 34 -9.52 13.46 11.08
N THR A 35 -10.70 12.87 10.91
CA THR A 35 -10.92 11.42 10.93
C THR A 35 -10.11 10.72 9.85
N MET A 36 -10.08 11.25 8.62
CA MET A 36 -9.25 10.69 7.55
C MET A 36 -7.75 10.73 7.88
N LEU A 37 -7.26 11.79 8.53
CA LEU A 37 -5.87 11.86 8.97
C LEU A 37 -5.56 10.76 9.99
N LEU A 38 -6.44 10.56 10.98
CA LEU A 38 -6.27 9.53 11.99
C LEU A 38 -6.37 8.12 11.39
N ALA A 39 -7.40 7.87 10.58
CA ALA A 39 -7.58 6.59 9.88
C ALA A 39 -6.37 6.26 9.00
N LYS A 40 -5.83 7.24 8.27
CA LYS A 40 -4.62 7.06 7.47
C LYS A 40 -3.42 6.67 8.34
N LYS A 41 -3.25 7.31 9.51
CA LYS A 41 -2.18 6.96 10.45
C LYS A 41 -2.31 5.54 10.98
N LEU A 42 -3.54 5.11 11.29
CA LEU A 42 -3.82 3.74 11.70
C LEU A 42 -3.48 2.77 10.57
N MET A 43 -3.99 2.97 9.36
CA MET A 43 -3.70 2.14 8.18
C MET A 43 -2.20 1.97 7.90
N ILE A 44 -1.39 3.01 8.07
CA ILE A 44 0.06 2.93 7.77
C ILE A 44 0.93 2.57 8.97
N SER A 45 0.35 2.42 10.17
CA SER A 45 1.09 2.00 11.36
C SER A 45 1.58 0.55 11.22
N ALA A 46 2.65 0.22 11.94
CA ALA A 46 3.17 -1.15 11.96
C ALA A 46 2.20 -2.08 12.70
N GLY A 47 2.14 -3.35 12.31
CA GLY A 47 1.36 -4.38 13.01
C GLY A 47 -0.13 -4.44 12.66
N GLN A 48 -0.59 -3.68 11.66
CA GLN A 48 -1.99 -3.73 11.24
C GLN A 48 -2.38 -5.11 10.69
N THR A 49 -3.41 -5.70 11.30
CA THR A 49 -4.00 -6.97 10.88
C THR A 49 -5.24 -6.76 10.03
N THR A 50 -5.73 -7.83 9.41
CA THR A 50 -7.01 -7.80 8.69
C THR A 50 -8.18 -7.45 9.61
N ASP A 51 -8.16 -7.90 10.86
CA ASP A 51 -9.22 -7.63 11.82
C ASP A 51 -9.19 -6.17 12.30
N ASP A 52 -8.00 -5.58 12.47
CA ASP A 52 -7.88 -4.13 12.75
C ASP A 52 -8.46 -3.29 11.61
N MET A 53 -8.24 -3.67 10.35
CA MET A 53 -8.81 -2.96 9.21
C MET A 53 -10.33 -3.11 9.12
N LYS A 54 -10.88 -4.28 9.45
CA LYS A 54 -12.33 -4.48 9.55
C LYS A 54 -12.93 -3.59 10.64
N HIS A 55 -12.32 -3.60 11.82
CA HIS A 55 -12.78 -2.78 12.94
C HIS A 55 -12.66 -1.28 12.62
N LEU A 56 -11.57 -0.85 11.97
CA LEU A 56 -11.41 0.52 11.51
C LEU A 56 -12.53 0.92 10.53
N ARG A 57 -12.84 0.07 9.55
CA ARG A 57 -13.92 0.30 8.58
C ARG A 57 -15.30 0.42 9.25
N GLU A 58 -15.58 -0.43 10.23
CA GLU A 58 -16.82 -0.36 11.02
C GLU A 58 -16.91 0.92 11.84
N THR A 59 -15.78 1.36 12.41
CA THR A 59 -15.71 2.56 13.28
C THR A 59 -15.88 3.86 12.50
N VAL A 60 -15.18 4.02 11.37
CA VAL A 60 -15.20 5.27 10.60
C VAL A 60 -16.27 5.29 9.49
N GLY A 61 -16.88 4.14 9.18
CA GLY A 61 -17.78 3.97 8.05
C GLY A 61 -17.06 3.66 6.74
N ALA A 62 -17.76 2.96 5.85
CA ALA A 62 -17.19 2.46 4.59
C ALA A 62 -16.68 3.57 3.67
N ASP A 63 -17.38 4.69 3.56
CA ASP A 63 -17.03 5.77 2.63
C ASP A 63 -15.73 6.48 3.02
N LEU A 64 -15.58 6.82 4.31
CA LEU A 64 -14.35 7.43 4.83
C LEU A 64 -13.18 6.44 4.77
N PHE A 65 -13.42 5.17 5.09
CA PHE A 65 -12.41 4.13 4.96
C PHE A 65 -11.91 4.01 3.51
N GLU A 66 -12.82 3.87 2.54
CA GLU A 66 -12.47 3.71 1.13
C GLU A 66 -11.79 4.95 0.55
N THR A 67 -12.25 6.14 0.94
CA THR A 67 -11.61 7.40 0.56
C THR A 67 -10.19 7.47 1.10
N THR A 68 -10.00 7.10 2.36
CA THR A 68 -8.68 7.08 3.01
C THR A 68 -7.75 6.05 2.36
N LEU A 69 -8.25 4.85 2.08
CA LEU A 69 -7.52 3.77 1.41
C LEU A 69 -7.05 4.21 0.01
N LYS A 70 -7.92 4.86 -0.77
CA LYS A 70 -7.57 5.42 -2.09
C LYS A 70 -6.57 6.58 -2.01
N SER A 71 -6.49 7.28 -0.88
CA SER A 71 -5.53 8.36 -0.64
C SER A 71 -4.11 7.87 -0.32
N LEU A 72 -3.91 6.58 -0.10
CA LEU A 72 -2.60 6.01 0.19
C LEU A 72 -1.70 6.09 -1.04
N THR A 73 -0.41 6.39 -0.83
CA THR A 73 0.56 6.27 -1.91
C THR A 73 0.73 4.80 -2.30
N ALA A 74 1.23 4.53 -3.50
CA ALA A 74 1.51 3.16 -3.94
C ALA A 74 2.44 2.41 -2.98
N HIS A 75 3.39 3.09 -2.36
CA HIS A 75 4.24 2.49 -1.34
C HIS A 75 3.44 2.12 -0.08
N GLN A 76 2.58 3.01 0.42
CA GLN A 76 1.77 2.78 1.61
C GLN A 76 0.76 1.65 1.43
N ALA A 77 0.03 1.64 0.31
CA ALA A 77 -0.95 0.59 0.01
C ALA A 77 -0.29 -0.79 -0.07
N ARG A 78 0.86 -0.90 -0.75
CA ARG A 78 1.65 -2.13 -0.80
C ARG A 78 2.13 -2.60 0.57
N GLN A 79 2.62 -1.66 1.39
CA GLN A 79 3.07 -1.97 2.74
C GLN A 79 1.92 -2.46 3.62
N LEU A 80 0.74 -1.87 3.51
CA LEU A 80 -0.45 -2.34 4.23
C LEU A 80 -0.85 -3.75 3.77
N ALA A 81 -0.94 -4.00 2.46
CA ALA A 81 -1.27 -5.33 1.92
C ALA A 81 -0.32 -6.42 2.45
N ARG A 82 1.00 -6.16 2.47
CA ARG A 82 2.02 -7.09 2.97
C ARG A 82 2.00 -7.32 4.48
N ARG A 83 1.44 -6.37 5.25
CA ARG A 83 1.29 -6.51 6.71
C ARG A 83 0.07 -7.35 7.04
N MET A 84 -1.02 -7.11 6.33
CA MET A 84 -2.25 -7.92 6.47
C MET A 84 -2.07 -9.34 5.97
N ASP A 85 -1.26 -9.52 4.91
CA ASP A 85 -0.96 -10.82 4.33
C ASP A 85 0.52 -10.90 3.93
N ARG A 86 1.28 -11.72 4.67
CA ARG A 86 2.71 -11.94 4.44
C ARG A 86 2.98 -12.74 3.16
N SER A 87 1.99 -13.47 2.66
CA SER A 87 2.10 -14.35 1.49
C SER A 87 1.81 -13.65 0.15
N VAL A 88 1.39 -12.38 0.19
CA VAL A 88 1.01 -11.64 -1.01
C VAL A 88 2.17 -11.55 -2.02
N PRO A 89 1.97 -12.00 -3.27
CA PRO A 89 2.98 -11.85 -4.31
C PRO A 89 3.19 -10.38 -4.69
N ASP A 90 4.45 -10.00 -4.93
CA ASP A 90 4.83 -8.64 -5.34
C ASP A 90 4.08 -8.14 -6.59
N LEU A 91 3.79 -9.06 -7.51
CA LEU A 91 3.08 -8.80 -8.75
C LEU A 91 1.62 -8.38 -8.51
N GLU A 92 0.93 -9.05 -7.58
CA GLU A 92 -0.48 -8.82 -7.23
C GLU A 92 -0.71 -7.48 -6.54
N VAL A 93 0.36 -6.88 -6.00
CA VAL A 93 0.32 -5.54 -5.37
C VAL A 93 1.20 -4.54 -6.11
N SER A 94 1.58 -4.82 -7.36
CA SER A 94 2.51 -3.99 -8.14
C SER A 94 2.06 -2.53 -8.29
N THR A 95 0.74 -2.28 -8.27
CA THR A 95 0.14 -0.94 -8.35
C THR A 95 -0.65 -0.60 -7.09
N ALA A 96 -0.89 0.69 -6.84
CA ALA A 96 -1.74 1.14 -5.74
C ALA A 96 -3.16 0.55 -5.84
N GLY A 97 -3.73 0.53 -7.04
CA GLY A 97 -5.07 -0.03 -7.30
C GLY A 97 -5.14 -1.52 -6.97
N ALA A 98 -4.14 -2.30 -7.39
CA ALA A 98 -4.06 -3.73 -7.13
C ALA A 98 -3.88 -4.02 -5.63
N ALA A 99 -3.01 -3.26 -4.94
CA ALA A 99 -2.85 -3.35 -3.49
C ALA A 99 -4.16 -3.04 -2.73
N CYS A 100 -4.88 -2.00 -3.13
CA CYS A 100 -6.18 -1.69 -2.53
C CYS A 100 -7.23 -2.78 -2.82
N ALA A 101 -7.22 -3.39 -4.01
CA ALA A 101 -8.11 -4.50 -4.34
C ALA A 101 -7.81 -5.74 -3.48
N TRP A 102 -6.53 -6.07 -3.28
CA TRP A 102 -6.09 -7.14 -2.39
C TRP A 102 -6.57 -6.91 -0.95
N ILE A 103 -6.37 -5.70 -0.43
CA ILE A 103 -6.83 -5.31 0.92
C ILE A 103 -8.34 -5.51 1.05
N ARG A 104 -9.14 -5.09 0.06
CA ARG A 104 -10.60 -5.34 0.05
C ARG A 104 -10.93 -6.83 0.03
N GLY A 105 -10.21 -7.60 -0.79
CA GLY A 105 -10.38 -9.06 -0.88
C GLY A 105 -10.13 -9.75 0.46
N LEU A 106 -9.04 -9.41 1.13
CA LEU A 106 -8.72 -9.88 2.49
C LEU A 106 -9.83 -9.53 3.49
N MET A 107 -10.30 -8.28 3.47
CA MET A 107 -11.34 -7.83 4.41
C MET A 107 -12.70 -8.48 4.18
N ASN A 108 -12.99 -8.89 2.95
CA ASN A 108 -14.25 -9.54 2.59
C ASN A 108 -14.17 -11.07 2.58
N GLY A 109 -12.99 -11.65 2.84
CA GLY A 109 -12.77 -13.09 2.83
C GLY A 109 -12.79 -13.72 1.44
N THR A 110 -12.59 -12.93 0.37
CA THR A 110 -12.71 -13.38 -1.03
C THR A 110 -11.36 -13.53 -1.73
N ASN A 111 -10.25 -13.65 -0.98
CA ASN A 111 -8.95 -13.75 -1.62
C ASN A 111 -8.80 -15.09 -2.37
N PRO A 112 -8.40 -15.07 -3.66
CA PRO A 112 -7.94 -16.27 -4.32
C PRO A 112 -6.68 -16.79 -3.61
N PRO A 113 -6.43 -18.11 -3.59
CA PRO A 113 -5.19 -18.65 -3.05
C PRO A 113 -3.98 -18.00 -3.75
N PRO A 114 -2.84 -17.83 -3.06
CA PRO A 114 -1.64 -17.30 -3.68
C PRO A 114 -1.34 -18.08 -4.97
N THR A 115 -1.19 -17.39 -6.10
CA THR A 115 -0.61 -18.02 -7.29
C THR A 115 0.78 -18.49 -6.87
N GLU A 116 0.94 -19.81 -6.68
CA GLU A 116 2.23 -20.39 -6.33
C GLU A 116 3.28 -19.84 -7.30
N PRO A 117 4.46 -19.40 -6.81
CA PRO A 117 5.53 -19.01 -7.71
C PRO A 117 5.83 -20.24 -8.56
N ALA A 118 5.60 -20.13 -9.87
CA ALA A 118 5.98 -21.17 -10.81
C ALA A 118 7.43 -21.54 -10.51
N LYS A 119 7.66 -22.78 -10.06
CA LYS A 119 9.00 -23.33 -9.90
C LYS A 119 9.76 -23.01 -11.19
N ALA A 120 10.85 -22.24 -11.06
CA ALA A 120 11.84 -22.16 -12.11
C ALA A 120 12.22 -23.60 -12.47
N ALA A 121 11.99 -23.98 -13.73
CA ALA A 121 12.38 -25.28 -14.24
C ALA A 121 13.88 -25.44 -13.99
N GLU A 122 14.24 -26.54 -13.33
CA GLU A 122 15.63 -26.91 -13.08
C GLU A 122 16.39 -27.06 -14.41
N ASP A 123 17.56 -26.43 -14.45
CA ASP A 123 18.61 -26.66 -15.44
C ASP A 123 18.90 -28.17 -15.57
N THR A 124 18.75 -28.70 -16.77
CA THR A 124 19.49 -29.89 -17.21
C THR A 124 20.44 -29.46 -18.32
N SER A 125 21.69 -29.18 -17.96
CA SER A 125 22.79 -29.08 -18.92
C SER A 125 23.26 -30.48 -19.31
N ALA A 126 23.38 -30.76 -20.61
CA ALA A 126 24.42 -31.62 -21.17
C ALA A 126 24.63 -31.25 -22.65
N ASP A 127 25.80 -30.66 -22.88
CA ASP A 127 26.40 -30.20 -24.13
C ASP A 127 26.97 -31.40 -24.92
N ASP A 128 26.90 -31.42 -26.27
CA ASP A 128 28.03 -31.82 -27.12
C ASP A 128 27.79 -31.73 -28.66
N THR A 129 28.88 -31.35 -29.37
CA THR A 129 29.22 -31.44 -30.82
C THR A 129 28.90 -30.28 -31.83
N PRO A 130 29.79 -30.00 -32.83
CA PRO A 130 30.60 -28.76 -32.99
C PRO A 130 30.40 -28.00 -34.36
N PRO A 131 31.13 -26.88 -34.66
CA PRO A 131 30.65 -25.80 -35.55
C PRO A 131 31.27 -25.74 -36.96
N ALA A 132 30.63 -24.99 -37.89
CA ALA A 132 31.20 -24.05 -38.91
C ALA A 132 30.23 -23.81 -40.11
N PRO A 133 30.48 -22.87 -41.06
CA PRO A 133 30.79 -21.44 -40.91
C PRO A 133 30.01 -20.48 -41.88
N LYS A 134 30.00 -19.19 -41.51
CA LYS A 134 30.02 -17.92 -42.30
C LYS A 134 29.35 -17.81 -43.69
N ASN A 135 28.40 -16.87 -43.79
CA ASN A 135 28.27 -15.87 -44.87
C ASN A 135 27.53 -14.65 -44.29
N ALA A 136 28.22 -13.57 -43.90
CA ALA A 136 28.52 -12.41 -44.73
C ALA A 136 27.27 -11.58 -45.13
N TYR A 137 26.89 -10.62 -44.28
CA TYR A 137 26.43 -9.32 -44.78
C TYR A 137 26.94 -8.21 -43.85
N PHE A 138 28.15 -7.76 -44.17
CA PHE A 138 28.66 -6.46 -43.79
C PHE A 138 27.87 -5.37 -44.56
N GLY A 139 27.35 -4.37 -43.84
CA GLY A 139 26.93 -3.09 -44.43
C GLY A 139 25.68 -2.53 -43.76
N ARG A 140 25.65 -1.31 -43.21
CA ARG A 140 26.62 -0.22 -43.16
C ARG A 140 26.36 0.56 -41.87
N LYS A 141 27.43 0.92 -41.16
CA LYS A 141 27.46 2.19 -40.42
C LYS A 141 27.23 3.31 -41.44
N ALA A 142 26.19 4.13 -41.25
CA ALA A 142 26.13 5.47 -41.80
C ALA A 142 26.10 6.44 -40.63
N PHE A 143 27.26 7.07 -40.47
CA PHE A 143 27.66 8.15 -39.59
C PHE A 143 26.56 9.20 -39.30
N ARG A 144 26.35 9.53 -38.03
CA ARG A 144 25.94 10.86 -37.60
C ARG A 144 27.22 11.68 -37.38
N THR A 145 27.54 12.55 -38.32
CA THR A 145 28.53 13.63 -38.15
C THR A 145 27.91 14.90 -38.71
N GLY A 146 28.03 16.00 -37.96
CA GLY A 146 27.22 17.21 -38.09
C GLY A 146 27.46 18.10 -39.32
N GLY A 147 26.53 19.03 -39.45
CA GLY A 147 26.56 20.26 -40.23
C GLY A 147 25.70 21.28 -39.51
#